data_AF-A0A382HV85-F1
#
_entry.id   AF-A0A382HV85-F1
#
_cell.length_a   1.000
_cell.length_b   1.000
_cell.length_c   1.000
_cell.angle_alpha   90.00
_cell.angle_beta   90.00
_cell.angle_gamma   90.00
#
_symmetry.space_group_name_H-M   'P 1'
#
loop_
_entity.id
_entity.type
_entity.pdbx_description
1 polymer ?
#
loop_
_entity_poly.entity_id
_entity_poly.type
_entity_poly.pdbx_seq_one_letter_code
_entity_poly.pdbx_strand_id
1 'polypeptide(L)'
;MKFNIHYLSLLLIYSLPISLMSGPAIPDISITLVGILFLIYAFKNSDFYWLRIDWIKAGIIFWISLILISFFSINKSSSFIDSLIFIRYIILSAAVYYWLITDDKRLKVLLLILFSTIIFVLLDCAIQFFRYDPLIGFGADIFGYLPTDYGRLTGPFNDQVPGSHLSKFFFISLFLFLYFYKNYKYTKIIISLYYLSTGIIIFLSGERMAIATFLLGSLIFIFLFKDYRKLFLFLIITLFISIL
;
A
#
# COMPACT_ATOMS: atom_id res chain seq x y z
N MET A 1 -15.73 20.95 -23.49
CA MET A 1 -14.61 20.31 -22.77
C MET A 1 -14.84 18.80 -22.78
N LYS A 2 -14.17 18.02 -23.65
CA LYS A 2 -14.36 16.56 -23.69
C LYS A 2 -13.77 15.97 -22.42
N PHE A 3 -14.61 15.43 -21.55
CA PHE A 3 -14.20 14.80 -20.30
C PHE A 3 -13.30 13.60 -20.61
N ASN A 4 -12.00 13.68 -20.29
CA ASN A 4 -11.06 12.61 -20.58
C ASN A 4 -11.12 11.58 -19.46
N ILE A 5 -11.95 10.56 -19.64
CA ILE A 5 -12.19 9.44 -18.71
C ILE A 5 -10.87 8.82 -18.21
N HIS A 6 -9.89 8.68 -19.12
CA HIS A 6 -8.59 8.13 -18.79
C HIS A 6 -7.78 9.06 -17.86
N TYR A 7 -7.79 10.37 -18.09
CA TYR A 7 -7.10 11.33 -17.23
C TYR A 7 -7.72 11.39 -15.82
N LEU A 8 -9.06 11.40 -15.72
CA LEU A 8 -9.73 11.35 -14.42
C LEU A 8 -9.34 10.07 -13.65
N SER A 9 -9.38 8.91 -14.33
CA SER A 9 -9.05 7.63 -13.71
C SER A 9 -7.59 7.59 -13.21
N LEU A 10 -6.65 8.17 -13.98
CA LEU A 10 -5.27 8.32 -13.54
C LEU A 10 -5.14 9.20 -12.30
N LEU A 11 -5.85 10.34 -12.25
CA LEU A 11 -5.81 11.24 -11.10
C LEU A 11 -6.32 10.53 -9.84
N LEU A 12 -7.41 9.78 -9.96
CA LEU A 12 -7.94 8.97 -8.86
C LEU A 12 -6.91 7.95 -8.37
N ILE A 13 -6.28 7.18 -9.27
CA ILE A 13 -5.22 6.23 -8.91
C ILE A 13 -4.02 6.91 -8.25
N TYR A 14 -3.58 8.07 -8.75
CA TYR A 14 -2.49 8.83 -8.15
C TYR A 14 -2.85 9.42 -6.80
N SER A 15 -4.12 9.71 -6.54
CA SER A 15 -4.59 10.17 -5.23
C SER A 15 -4.72 9.04 -4.21
N LEU A 16 -4.81 7.77 -4.64
CA LEU A 16 -5.05 6.63 -3.75
C LEU A 16 -4.06 6.55 -2.58
N PRO A 17 -2.73 6.62 -2.78
CA PRO A 17 -1.77 6.56 -1.69
C PRO A 17 -2.00 7.58 -0.58
N ILE A 18 -2.48 8.78 -0.93
CA ILE A 18 -2.76 9.86 0.01
C ILE A 18 -4.12 9.60 0.67
N SER A 19 -5.13 9.23 -0.12
CA SER A 19 -6.48 8.97 0.39
C SER A 19 -6.55 7.84 1.41
N LEU A 20 -5.66 6.84 1.30
CA LEU A 20 -5.58 5.71 2.24
C LEU A 20 -5.28 6.15 3.68
N MET A 21 -4.78 7.38 3.86
CA MET A 21 -4.52 7.97 5.17
C MET A 21 -5.78 8.51 5.85
N SER A 22 -6.80 8.88 5.07
CA SER A 22 -8.03 9.51 5.56
C SER A 22 -9.11 8.54 6.07
N GLY A 23 -8.86 7.23 5.99
CA GLY A 23 -9.84 6.18 6.28
C GLY A 23 -10.39 5.48 5.02
N PRO A 24 -11.29 4.50 5.17
CA PRO A 24 -11.67 3.60 4.08
C PRO A 24 -12.61 4.23 3.03
N ALA A 25 -13.41 5.22 3.40
CA ALA A 25 -14.48 5.74 2.54
C ALA A 25 -13.96 6.38 1.23
N ILE A 26 -12.96 7.27 1.32
CA ILE A 26 -12.43 8.00 0.15
C ILE A 26 -11.68 7.05 -0.81
N PRO A 27 -10.79 6.16 -0.34
CA PRO A 27 -10.21 5.11 -1.18
C PRO A 27 -11.26 4.24 -1.85
N ASP A 28 -12.29 3.79 -1.12
CA ASP A 28 -13.32 2.91 -1.66
C ASP A 28 -14.12 3.58 -2.78
N ILE A 29 -14.48 4.86 -2.62
CA ILE A 29 -15.12 5.65 -3.68
C ILE A 29 -14.20 5.76 -4.90
N SER A 30 -12.91 6.03 -4.67
CA SER A 30 -11.94 6.17 -5.76
C SER A 30 -11.75 4.87 -6.53
N ILE A 31 -11.63 3.73 -5.81
CA ILE A 31 -11.49 2.39 -6.38
C ILE A 31 -12.73 2.01 -7.21
N THR A 32 -13.92 2.20 -6.64
CA THR A 32 -15.18 1.87 -7.31
C THR A 32 -15.39 2.73 -8.55
N LEU A 33 -15.10 4.03 -8.47
CA LEU A 33 -15.22 4.94 -9.61
C LEU A 33 -14.24 4.58 -10.73
N VAL A 34 -12.97 4.28 -10.42
CA VAL A 34 -12.01 3.81 -11.43
C VAL A 34 -12.47 2.51 -12.08
N GLY A 35 -12.99 1.56 -11.30
CA GLY A 35 -13.53 0.31 -11.83
C GLY A 35 -14.68 0.54 -12.81
N ILE A 36 -15.63 1.41 -12.47
CA ILE A 36 -16.76 1.77 -13.35
C ILE A 36 -16.25 2.45 -14.63
N LEU A 37 -15.34 3.42 -14.52
CA LEU A 37 -14.77 4.14 -15.66
C LEU A 37 -14.00 3.20 -16.61
N PHE A 38 -13.27 2.23 -16.06
CA PHE A 38 -12.57 1.21 -16.84
C PHE A 38 -13.55 0.31 -17.59
N LEU A 39 -14.63 -0.14 -16.95
CA LEU A 39 -15.67 -0.93 -17.63
C LEU A 39 -16.33 -0.11 -18.75
N ILE A 40 -16.69 1.15 -18.51
CA ILE A 40 -17.23 2.04 -19.56
C ILE A 40 -16.27 2.14 -20.74
N TYR A 41 -14.97 2.31 -20.48
CA TYR A 41 -13.93 2.31 -21.52
C TYR A 41 -13.89 0.99 -22.30
N ALA A 42 -13.85 -0.15 -21.61
CA ALA A 42 -13.80 -1.48 -22.22
C ALA A 42 -15.03 -1.75 -23.10
N PHE A 43 -16.24 -1.46 -22.61
CA PHE A 43 -17.48 -1.62 -23.36
C PHE A 43 -17.54 -0.68 -24.58
N LYS A 44 -17.17 0.59 -24.43
CA LYS A 44 -17.23 1.56 -25.53
C LYS A 44 -16.29 1.22 -26.68
N ASN A 45 -15.13 0.63 -26.37
CA ASN A 45 -14.13 0.26 -27.36
C ASN A 45 -14.16 -1.22 -27.76
N SER A 46 -15.11 -1.99 -27.21
CA SER A 46 -15.18 -3.45 -27.36
C SER A 46 -13.85 -4.17 -27.02
N ASP A 47 -13.07 -3.61 -26.08
CA ASP A 47 -11.78 -4.16 -25.68
C ASP A 47 -11.92 -5.00 -24.40
N PHE A 48 -12.03 -6.31 -24.61
CA PHE A 48 -12.12 -7.32 -23.55
C PHE A 48 -10.87 -8.20 -23.49
N TYR A 49 -9.76 -7.80 -24.12
CA TYR A 49 -8.54 -8.62 -24.11
C TYR A 49 -7.98 -8.81 -22.70
N TRP A 50 -8.21 -7.85 -21.80
CA TRP A 50 -7.80 -7.95 -20.40
C TRP A 50 -8.34 -9.20 -19.69
N LEU A 51 -9.54 -9.70 -20.05
CA LEU A 51 -10.09 -10.94 -19.49
C LEU A 51 -9.28 -12.20 -19.88
N ARG A 52 -8.43 -12.11 -20.91
CA ARG A 52 -7.58 -13.21 -21.36
C ARG A 52 -6.28 -13.33 -20.57
N ILE A 53 -5.95 -12.36 -19.72
CA ILE A 53 -4.73 -12.39 -18.90
C ILE A 53 -4.89 -13.41 -17.77
N ASP A 54 -3.91 -14.31 -17.61
CA ASP A 54 -4.06 -15.49 -16.76
C ASP A 54 -4.23 -15.17 -15.27
N TRP A 55 -3.53 -14.16 -14.74
CA TRP A 55 -3.73 -13.75 -13.36
C TRP A 55 -5.12 -13.12 -13.12
N ILE A 56 -5.70 -12.47 -14.13
CA ILE A 56 -7.07 -11.94 -14.07
C ILE A 56 -8.08 -13.09 -14.06
N LYS A 57 -7.89 -14.10 -14.92
CA LYS A 57 -8.71 -15.33 -14.89
C LYS A 57 -8.67 -16.01 -13.53
N ALA A 58 -7.46 -16.16 -12.97
CA ALA A 58 -7.30 -16.73 -11.63
C ALA A 58 -8.03 -15.91 -10.57
N GLY A 59 -7.96 -14.58 -10.65
CA GLY A 59 -8.73 -13.68 -9.78
C GLY A 59 -10.24 -13.85 -9.91
N ILE A 60 -10.75 -13.98 -11.14
CA ILE A 60 -12.18 -14.21 -11.40
C ILE A 60 -12.62 -15.58 -10.87
N ILE A 61 -11.83 -16.64 -11.07
CA ILE A 61 -12.10 -17.98 -10.53
C ILE A 61 -12.15 -17.93 -8.99
N PHE A 62 -11.21 -17.22 -8.38
CA PHE A 62 -11.19 -16.99 -6.93
C PHE A 62 -12.43 -16.21 -6.46
N TRP A 63 -12.84 -15.18 -7.19
CA TRP A 63 -14.06 -14.44 -6.86
C TRP A 63 -15.33 -15.31 -6.95
N ILE A 64 -15.43 -16.15 -7.97
CA ILE A 64 -16.54 -17.11 -8.09
C ILE A 64 -16.53 -18.08 -6.89
N SER A 65 -15.35 -18.53 -6.43
CA SER A 65 -15.29 -19.40 -5.26
C SER A 65 -15.76 -18.70 -3.97
N LEU A 66 -15.48 -17.40 -3.80
CA LEU A 66 -16.02 -16.60 -2.68
C LEU A 66 -17.55 -16.56 -2.71
N ILE A 67 -18.14 -16.32 -3.88
CA ILE A 67 -19.61 -16.34 -4.04
C ILE A 67 -20.17 -17.71 -3.66
N LEU A 68 -19.56 -18.80 -4.13
CA LEU A 68 -20.02 -20.16 -3.82
C LEU A 68 -19.94 -20.46 -2.31
N ILE A 69 -18.86 -20.06 -1.65
CA ILE A 69 -18.66 -20.26 -0.21
C ILE A 69 -19.66 -19.42 0.60
N SER A 70 -20.04 -18.23 0.11
CA SER A 70 -20.95 -17.34 0.83
C SER A 70 -22.33 -17.96 1.11
N PHE A 71 -22.78 -18.92 0.29
CA PHE A 71 -24.04 -19.65 0.53
C PHE A 71 -24.01 -20.56 1.77
N PHE A 72 -22.81 -20.96 2.20
CA PHE A 72 -22.60 -21.80 3.38
C PHE A 72 -22.27 -21.00 4.64
N SER A 73 -22.26 -19.66 4.56
CA SER A 73 -21.96 -18.82 5.72
C SER A 73 -23.13 -18.76 6.70
N ILE A 74 -22.81 -18.49 7.98
CA ILE A 74 -23.80 -18.28 9.04
C ILE A 74 -24.67 -17.05 8.70
N ASN A 75 -24.05 -15.97 8.24
CA ASN A 75 -24.72 -14.75 7.77
C ASN A 75 -24.70 -14.66 6.24
N LYS A 76 -25.56 -15.46 5.61
CA LYS A 76 -25.60 -15.63 4.14
C LYS A 76 -25.72 -14.29 3.39
N SER A 77 -26.59 -13.39 3.85
CA SER A 77 -26.86 -12.11 3.17
C SER A 77 -25.64 -11.19 3.17
N SER A 78 -25.01 -10.96 4.32
CA SER A 78 -23.83 -10.09 4.42
C SER A 78 -22.66 -10.70 3.65
N SER A 79 -22.38 -11.99 3.85
CA SER A 79 -21.29 -12.67 3.14
C SER A 79 -21.46 -12.65 1.62
N PHE A 80 -22.70 -12.79 1.13
CA PHE A 80 -22.98 -12.73 -0.30
C PHE A 80 -22.75 -11.32 -0.86
N ILE A 81 -23.21 -10.27 -0.17
CA ILE A 81 -22.97 -8.87 -0.57
C ILE A 81 -21.48 -8.57 -0.58
N ASP A 82 -20.75 -8.93 0.47
CA ASP A 82 -19.30 -8.71 0.57
C ASP A 82 -18.54 -9.42 -0.56
N SER A 83 -18.94 -10.67 -0.85
CA SER A 83 -18.35 -11.45 -1.95
C SER A 83 -18.63 -10.81 -3.30
N LEU A 84 -19.84 -10.31 -3.55
CA LEU A 84 -20.17 -9.61 -4.80
C LEU A 84 -19.35 -8.32 -4.95
N ILE A 85 -19.25 -7.51 -3.90
CA ILE A 85 -18.51 -6.24 -3.93
C ILE A 85 -17.01 -6.48 -4.19
N PHE A 86 -16.46 -7.61 -3.73
CA PHE A 86 -15.04 -7.96 -3.89
C PHE A 86 -14.53 -7.90 -5.34
N ILE A 87 -15.40 -8.11 -6.35
CA ILE A 87 -15.03 -7.99 -7.77
C ILE A 87 -14.39 -6.64 -8.12
N ARG A 88 -14.74 -5.57 -7.37
CA ARG A 88 -14.19 -4.23 -7.57
C ARG A 88 -12.66 -4.20 -7.48
N TYR A 89 -12.06 -5.03 -6.63
CA TYR A 89 -10.60 -5.10 -6.47
C TYR A 89 -9.91 -5.79 -7.66
N ILE A 90 -10.57 -6.80 -8.25
CA ILE A 90 -10.08 -7.46 -9.47
C ILE A 90 -10.19 -6.50 -10.66
N ILE A 91 -11.33 -5.82 -10.81
CA ILE A 91 -11.55 -4.82 -11.87
C ILE A 91 -10.56 -3.67 -11.73
N LEU A 92 -10.34 -3.16 -10.51
CA LEU A 92 -9.34 -2.13 -10.24
C LEU A 92 -7.94 -2.59 -10.65
N SER A 93 -7.54 -3.80 -10.25
CA SER A 93 -6.22 -4.33 -10.59
C SER A 93 -6.05 -4.45 -12.10
N ALA A 94 -7.09 -4.91 -12.80
CA ALA A 94 -7.12 -4.98 -14.25
C ALA A 94 -7.01 -3.58 -14.89
N ALA A 95 -7.74 -2.60 -14.37
CA ALA A 95 -7.69 -1.21 -14.83
C ALA A 95 -6.28 -0.61 -14.67
N VAL A 96 -5.65 -0.80 -13.51
CA VAL A 96 -4.30 -0.31 -13.24
C VAL A 96 -3.28 -0.94 -14.19
N TYR A 97 -3.31 -2.27 -14.35
CA TYR A 97 -2.36 -3.01 -15.18
C TYR A 97 -2.56 -2.78 -16.68
N TYR A 98 -3.79 -2.95 -17.16
CA TYR A 98 -4.07 -3.03 -18.60
C TYR A 98 -4.30 -1.66 -19.25
N TRP A 99 -4.82 -0.69 -18.49
CA TRP A 99 -5.31 0.57 -19.06
C TRP A 99 -4.59 1.81 -18.56
N LEU A 100 -4.31 1.90 -17.26
CA LEU A 100 -3.82 3.15 -16.66
C LEU A 100 -2.30 3.21 -16.58
N ILE A 101 -1.63 2.21 -16.04
CA ILE A 101 -0.16 2.20 -15.82
C ILE A 101 0.51 1.35 -16.90
N THR A 102 0.41 1.81 -18.14
CA THR A 102 0.93 1.09 -19.33
C THR A 102 2.35 1.50 -19.71
N ASP A 103 2.91 2.55 -19.09
CA ASP A 103 4.24 3.06 -19.40
C ASP A 103 5.05 3.38 -18.13
N ASP A 104 6.37 3.33 -18.28
CA ASP A 104 7.34 3.56 -17.21
C ASP A 104 7.21 4.93 -16.56
N LYS A 105 6.80 5.97 -17.30
CA LYS A 105 6.67 7.32 -16.73
C LYS A 105 5.52 7.34 -15.72
N ARG A 106 4.37 6.75 -16.07
CA ARG A 106 3.22 6.65 -15.16
C ARG A 106 3.51 5.79 -13.95
N LEU A 107 4.19 4.65 -14.15
CA LEU A 107 4.62 3.79 -13.05
C LEU A 107 5.55 4.56 -12.10
N LYS A 108 6.55 5.28 -12.65
CA LYS A 108 7.47 6.08 -11.86
C LYS A 108 6.76 7.17 -11.05
N VAL A 109 5.78 7.85 -11.64
CA VAL A 109 4.97 8.87 -10.94
C VAL A 109 4.17 8.25 -9.79
N LEU A 110 3.48 7.12 -10.02
CA LEU A 110 2.74 6.41 -8.96
C LEU A 110 3.67 6.01 -7.80
N LEU A 111 4.83 5.44 -8.12
CA LEU A 111 5.82 5.03 -7.11
C LEU A 111 6.44 6.21 -6.36
N LEU A 112 6.66 7.35 -7.02
CA LEU A 112 7.12 8.57 -6.37
C LEU A 112 6.07 9.10 -5.40
N ILE A 113 4.79 9.14 -5.79
CA ILE A 113 3.71 9.55 -4.90
C ILE A 113 3.64 8.62 -3.68
N LEU A 114 3.65 7.30 -3.90
CA LEU A 114 3.62 6.31 -2.83
C LEU A 114 4.84 6.43 -1.89
N PHE A 115 6.03 6.67 -2.45
CA PHE A 115 7.23 6.91 -1.66
C PHE A 115 7.09 8.19 -0.82
N SER A 116 6.62 9.28 -1.42
CA SER A 116 6.37 10.54 -0.71
C SER A 116 5.34 10.41 0.41
N THR A 117 4.26 9.65 0.23
CA THR A 117 3.28 9.42 1.29
C THR A 117 3.87 8.61 2.44
N ILE A 118 4.68 7.59 2.15
CA ILE A 118 5.34 6.82 3.21
C ILE A 118 6.37 7.67 3.96
N ILE A 119 7.17 8.48 3.25
CA ILE A 119 8.11 9.40 3.91
C ILE A 119 7.36 10.39 4.81
N PHE A 120 6.22 10.91 4.36
CA PHE A 120 5.39 11.78 5.18
C PHE A 120 4.90 11.07 6.46
N VAL A 121 4.40 9.83 6.35
CA VAL A 121 4.01 9.02 7.52
C VAL A 121 5.19 8.78 8.47
N LEU A 122 6.37 8.45 7.94
CA LEU A 122 7.57 8.24 8.76
C LEU A 122 7.99 9.49 9.51
N LEU A 123 7.96 10.64 8.85
CA LEU A 123 8.31 11.93 9.46
C LEU A 123 7.32 12.31 10.55
N ASP A 124 6.02 12.14 10.29
CA ASP A 124 4.98 12.41 11.29
C ASP A 124 5.14 11.51 12.53
N CYS A 125 5.34 10.21 12.34
CA CYS A 125 5.58 9.27 13.43
C CYS A 125 6.87 9.59 14.20
N ALA A 126 7.94 10.00 13.51
CA ALA A 126 9.17 10.43 14.15
C ALA A 126 8.94 11.70 14.99
N ILE A 127 8.16 12.66 14.51
CA ILE A 127 7.80 13.87 15.26
C ILE A 127 7.02 13.51 16.54
N GLN A 128 6.02 12.64 16.45
CA GLN A 128 5.28 12.15 17.62
C GLN A 128 6.22 11.48 18.64
N PHE A 129 7.14 10.65 18.16
CA PHE A 129 8.13 9.98 19.01
C PHE A 129 9.06 10.96 19.73
N PHE A 130 9.63 11.95 19.03
CA PHE A 130 10.54 12.93 19.63
C PHE A 130 9.86 13.90 20.60
N ARG A 131 8.54 14.06 20.50
CA ARG A 131 7.72 14.89 21.40
C ARG A 131 7.13 14.09 22.58
N TYR A 132 7.77 12.99 22.95
CA TYR A 132 7.31 12.16 24.07
C TYR A 132 7.29 12.92 25.39
N ASP A 133 6.19 12.81 26.10
CA ASP A 133 5.98 13.32 27.45
C ASP A 133 5.56 12.16 28.38
N PRO A 134 6.16 11.99 29.57
CA PRO A 134 5.81 10.89 30.48
C PRO A 134 4.37 10.88 31.00
N LEU A 135 3.65 12.00 30.96
CA LEU A 135 2.27 12.10 31.43
C LEU A 135 1.27 11.79 30.31
N ILE A 136 1.59 12.19 29.07
CA ILE A 136 0.66 12.15 27.94
C ILE A 136 1.03 11.01 26.95
N GLY A 137 2.28 10.56 26.93
CA GLY A 137 2.81 9.57 25.98
C GLY A 137 3.47 10.24 24.77
N PHE A 138 3.33 9.65 23.58
CA PHE A 138 3.84 10.27 22.36
C PHE A 138 3.11 11.58 22.06
N GLY A 139 3.85 12.56 21.55
CA GLY A 139 3.32 13.90 21.31
C GLY A 139 2.39 13.96 20.11
N ALA A 140 1.84 15.15 19.88
CA ALA A 140 0.90 15.38 18.79
C ALA A 140 1.53 15.24 17.40
N ASP A 141 0.71 14.76 16.45
CA ASP A 141 1.01 14.67 15.02
C ASP A 141 1.22 16.05 14.37
N ILE A 142 1.51 16.09 13.07
CA ILE A 142 1.70 17.34 12.32
C ILE A 142 0.41 18.19 12.30
N PHE A 143 -0.76 17.58 12.45
CA PHE A 143 -2.06 18.25 12.48
C PHE A 143 -2.50 18.67 13.90
N GLY A 144 -1.74 18.32 14.93
CA GLY A 144 -2.01 18.66 16.33
C GLY A 144 -2.86 17.63 17.08
N TYR A 145 -3.13 16.46 16.51
CA TYR A 145 -3.87 15.39 17.18
C TYR A 145 -2.94 14.55 18.05
N LEU A 146 -3.37 14.28 19.29
CA LEU A 146 -2.67 13.39 20.20
C LEU A 146 -3.04 11.92 19.91
N PRO A 147 -2.11 10.98 20.12
CA PRO A 147 -2.42 9.57 20.08
C PRO A 147 -3.53 9.19 21.06
N THR A 148 -4.39 8.26 20.64
CA THR A 148 -5.54 7.82 21.45
C THR A 148 -5.14 6.89 22.59
N ASP A 149 -4.11 6.06 22.38
CA ASP A 149 -3.58 5.15 23.40
C ASP A 149 -2.19 5.59 23.86
N TYR A 150 -1.98 5.50 25.17
CA TYR A 150 -0.69 5.82 25.78
C TYR A 150 0.43 4.94 25.22
N GLY A 151 1.49 5.57 24.73
CA GLY A 151 2.68 4.89 24.24
C GLY A 151 2.51 4.16 22.90
N ARG A 152 1.50 4.52 22.09
CA ARG A 152 1.34 4.01 20.72
C ARG A 152 1.37 5.15 19.71
N LEU A 153 2.09 4.95 18.61
CA LEU A 153 2.09 5.91 17.51
C LEU A 153 0.81 5.75 16.70
N THR A 154 0.16 6.86 16.38
CA THR A 154 -0.96 6.91 15.43
C THR A 154 -0.50 7.41 14.06
N GLY A 155 0.63 8.13 13.98
CA GLY A 155 1.00 8.84 12.77
C GLY A 155 -0.08 9.85 12.36
N PRO A 156 -0.16 10.20 11.06
CA PRO A 156 -1.15 11.15 10.54
C PRO A 156 -2.53 10.50 10.30
N PHE A 157 -2.79 9.38 11.00
CA PHE A 157 -4.02 8.62 10.90
C PHE A 157 -4.88 8.88 12.13
N ASN A 158 -6.19 8.80 11.96
CA ASN A 158 -7.14 8.86 13.08
C ASN A 158 -7.23 7.54 13.87
N ASP A 159 -6.48 6.51 13.43
CA ASP A 159 -6.45 5.15 14.00
C ASP A 159 -5.00 4.69 14.22
N GLN A 160 -4.80 3.68 15.06
CA GLN A 160 -3.48 3.08 15.36
C GLN A 160 -3.07 2.07 14.29
N VAL A 161 -2.87 2.58 13.08
CA VAL A 161 -2.52 1.78 11.90
C VAL A 161 -1.22 2.18 11.19
N PRO A 162 -0.33 3.07 11.70
CA PRO A 162 0.84 3.49 10.93
C PRO A 162 1.77 2.32 10.63
N GLY A 163 1.93 1.36 11.56
CA GLY A 163 2.75 0.17 11.37
C GLY A 163 2.22 -0.69 10.23
N SER A 164 0.93 -1.04 10.25
CA SER A 164 0.32 -1.87 9.21
C SER A 164 0.29 -1.18 7.84
N HIS A 165 0.16 0.15 7.80
CA HIS A 165 0.22 0.91 6.55
C HIS A 165 1.64 0.87 5.98
N LEU A 166 2.66 1.15 6.79
CA LEU A 166 4.06 1.09 6.39
C LEU A 166 4.46 -0.31 5.93
N SER A 167 4.07 -1.37 6.66
CA SER A 167 4.47 -2.74 6.32
C SER A 167 3.93 -3.22 4.97
N LYS A 168 2.73 -2.77 4.57
CA LYS A 168 2.10 -3.11 3.29
C LYS A 168 2.69 -2.33 2.11
N PHE A 169 2.85 -1.01 2.27
CA PHE A 169 3.20 -0.14 1.14
C PHE A 169 4.70 0.10 0.96
N PHE A 170 5.52 -0.15 1.99
CA PHE A 170 6.96 -0.01 1.93
C PHE A 170 7.56 -0.74 0.73
N PHE A 171 7.28 -2.05 0.60
CA PHE A 171 7.87 -2.89 -0.44
C PHE A 171 7.48 -2.45 -1.86
N ILE A 172 6.25 -1.94 -2.04
CA ILE A 172 5.79 -1.41 -3.32
C ILE A 172 6.58 -0.14 -3.65
N SER A 173 6.71 0.80 -2.71
CA SER A 173 7.48 2.03 -2.92
C SER A 173 8.97 1.78 -3.11
N LEU A 174 9.52 0.74 -2.47
CA LEU A 174 10.92 0.35 -2.57
C LEU A 174 11.29 -0.04 -4.01
N PHE A 175 10.31 -0.53 -4.78
CA PHE A 175 10.48 -0.85 -6.20
C PHE A 175 10.95 0.35 -7.02
N LEU A 176 10.64 1.60 -6.60
CA LEU A 176 11.17 2.82 -7.22
C LEU A 176 12.70 2.78 -7.33
N PHE A 177 13.38 2.39 -6.25
CA PHE A 177 14.83 2.35 -6.19
C PHE A 177 15.41 1.13 -6.89
N LEU A 178 14.76 -0.02 -6.74
CA LEU A 178 15.19 -1.29 -7.33
C LEU A 178 15.06 -1.30 -8.86
N TYR A 179 14.12 -0.54 -9.42
CA TYR A 179 13.88 -0.49 -10.86
C TYR A 179 14.46 0.78 -11.51
N PHE A 180 13.99 1.97 -11.11
CA PHE A 180 14.33 3.24 -11.77
C PHE A 180 15.67 3.83 -11.35
N TYR A 181 16.10 3.60 -10.10
CA TYR A 181 17.35 4.15 -9.57
C TYR A 181 18.42 3.07 -9.33
N LYS A 182 18.29 1.87 -9.88
CA LYS A 182 19.19 0.74 -9.58
C LYS A 182 20.68 1.01 -9.78
N ASN A 183 21.02 1.85 -10.77
CA ASN A 183 22.41 2.17 -11.15
C ASN A 183 22.95 3.44 -10.47
N TYR A 184 22.15 4.11 -9.65
CA TYR A 184 22.61 5.31 -8.95
C TYR A 184 23.54 4.94 -7.78
N LYS A 185 24.66 5.66 -7.64
CA LYS A 185 25.76 5.28 -6.73
C LYS A 185 25.34 5.18 -5.26
N TYR A 186 24.31 5.92 -4.84
CA TYR A 186 23.81 5.91 -3.46
C TYR A 186 22.58 5.03 -3.25
N THR A 187 22.12 4.26 -4.24
CA THR A 187 20.87 3.49 -4.14
C THR A 187 20.85 2.51 -2.99
N LYS A 188 21.95 1.80 -2.74
CA LYS A 188 22.06 0.88 -1.60
C LYS A 188 21.95 1.63 -0.26
N ILE A 189 22.56 2.81 -0.14
CA ILE A 189 22.50 3.62 1.07
C ILE A 189 21.08 4.14 1.30
N ILE A 190 20.43 4.63 0.25
CA ILE A 190 19.03 5.11 0.32
C ILE A 190 18.10 3.97 0.74
N ILE A 191 18.23 2.79 0.13
CA ILE A 191 17.47 1.59 0.50
C ILE A 191 17.70 1.23 1.96
N SER A 192 18.95 1.23 2.44
CA SER A 192 19.29 0.91 3.82
C SER A 192 18.65 1.88 4.81
N LEU A 193 18.80 3.19 4.59
CA LEU A 193 18.21 4.22 5.45
C LEU A 193 16.68 4.13 5.45
N TYR A 194 16.08 3.91 4.28
CA TYR A 194 14.64 3.77 4.14
C TYR A 194 14.11 2.51 4.84
N TYR A 195 14.79 1.38 4.70
CA TYR A 195 14.42 0.13 5.38
C TYR A 195 14.54 0.23 6.91
N LEU A 196 15.64 0.80 7.41
CA LEU A 196 15.85 0.91 8.86
C LEU A 196 14.87 1.90 9.49
N SER A 197 14.65 3.07 8.88
CA SER A 197 13.67 4.03 9.37
C SER A 197 12.25 3.45 9.40
N THR A 198 11.83 2.74 8.35
CA THR A 198 10.54 2.05 8.33
C THR A 198 10.44 0.96 9.38
N GLY A 199 11.45 0.09 9.51
CA GLY A 199 11.47 -0.97 10.50
C GLY A 199 11.39 -0.45 11.94
N ILE A 200 12.13 0.62 12.25
CA ILE A 200 12.12 1.25 13.57
C ILE A 200 10.73 1.86 13.87
N ILE A 201 10.15 2.62 12.94
CA ILE A 201 8.80 3.20 13.15
C ILE A 201 7.73 2.10 13.29
N ILE A 202 7.80 1.03 12.50
CA ILE A 202 6.90 -0.11 12.65
C ILE A 202 7.05 -0.75 14.04
N PHE A 203 8.27 -0.89 14.55
CA PHE A 203 8.49 -1.37 15.92
C PHE A 203 7.89 -0.42 16.96
N LEU A 204 8.17 0.88 16.86
CA LEU A 204 7.67 1.91 17.77
C LEU A 204 6.14 2.06 17.74
N SER A 205 5.47 1.68 16.65
CA SER A 205 4.00 1.66 16.58
C SER A 205 3.34 0.68 17.56
N GLY A 206 4.10 -0.30 18.06
CA GLY A 206 3.60 -1.37 18.94
C GLY A 206 2.77 -2.43 18.21
N GLU A 207 2.62 -2.35 16.88
CA GLU A 207 1.86 -3.31 16.09
C GLU A 207 2.66 -4.59 15.79
N ARG A 208 2.51 -5.61 16.64
CA ARG A 208 3.22 -6.91 16.50
C ARG A 208 3.03 -7.56 15.13
N MET A 209 1.80 -7.53 14.61
CA MET A 209 1.49 -8.09 13.29
C MET A 209 2.14 -7.28 12.15
N ALA A 210 2.28 -5.96 12.31
CA ALA A 210 2.96 -5.14 11.32
C ALA A 210 4.46 -5.51 11.22
N ILE A 211 5.14 -5.70 12.35
CA ILE A 211 6.53 -6.17 12.39
C ILE A 211 6.66 -7.52 11.68
N ALA A 212 5.78 -8.47 12.02
CA ALA A 212 5.79 -9.80 11.40
C ALA A 212 5.59 -9.73 9.88
N THR A 213 4.63 -8.93 9.41
CA THR A 213 4.37 -8.73 7.97
C THR A 213 5.54 -8.07 7.26
N PHE A 214 6.21 -7.09 7.89
CA PHE A 214 7.39 -6.42 7.34
C PHE A 214 8.58 -7.38 7.22
N LEU A 215 8.87 -8.16 8.27
CA LEU A 215 9.93 -9.16 8.24
C LEU A 215 9.65 -10.26 7.21
N LEU A 216 8.41 -10.76 7.13
CA LEU A 216 8.02 -11.75 6.13
C LEU A 216 8.17 -11.19 4.70
N GLY A 217 7.74 -9.96 4.46
CA GLY A 217 7.96 -9.27 3.18
C GLY A 217 9.45 -9.15 2.84
N SER A 218 10.30 -8.85 3.84
CA SER A 218 11.75 -8.76 3.63
C SER A 218 12.38 -10.11 3.28
N LEU A 219 11.90 -11.21 3.86
CA LEU A 219 12.31 -12.57 3.48
C LEU A 219 11.90 -12.91 2.05
N ILE A 220 10.68 -12.55 1.62
CA ILE A 220 10.23 -12.73 0.24
C ILE A 220 11.13 -11.93 -0.72
N PHE A 221 11.48 -10.69 -0.37
CA PHE A 221 12.36 -9.84 -1.18
C PHE A 221 13.77 -10.43 -1.38
N ILE A 222 14.30 -11.14 -0.39
CA ILE A 222 15.57 -11.87 -0.51
C ILE A 222 15.52 -12.97 -1.59
N PHE A 223 14.35 -13.56 -1.84
CA PHE A 223 14.17 -14.54 -2.92
C PHE A 223 13.97 -13.88 -4.29
N LEU A 224 13.23 -12.78 -4.35
CA LEU A 224 12.92 -12.07 -5.59
C LEU A 224 14.12 -11.28 -6.15
N PHE A 225 14.87 -10.56 -5.31
CA PHE A 225 15.93 -9.65 -5.73
C PHE A 225 17.32 -10.18 -5.35
N LYS A 226 17.82 -11.14 -6.14
CA LYS A 226 19.09 -11.85 -5.88
C LYS A 226 20.29 -10.90 -5.69
N ASP A 227 20.35 -9.81 -6.46
CA ASP A 227 21.44 -8.82 -6.39
C ASP A 227 21.51 -8.08 -5.05
N TYR A 228 20.37 -7.98 -4.34
CA TYR A 228 20.23 -7.27 -3.07
C TYR A 228 20.13 -8.21 -1.85
N ARG A 229 20.22 -9.53 -2.05
CA ARG A 229 20.07 -10.54 -0.97
C ARG A 229 20.98 -10.27 0.23
N LYS A 230 22.27 -10.04 0.00
CA LYS A 230 23.24 -9.76 1.08
C LYS A 230 22.90 -8.48 1.84
N LEU A 231 22.40 -7.46 1.12
CA LEU A 231 21.97 -6.20 1.73
C LEU A 231 20.76 -6.41 2.65
N PHE A 232 19.71 -7.07 2.17
CA PHE A 232 18.52 -7.33 2.99
C PHE A 232 18.81 -8.23 4.20
N LEU A 233 19.64 -9.27 4.04
CA LEU A 233 20.06 -10.09 5.18
C LEU A 233 20.77 -9.26 6.26
N PHE A 234 21.70 -8.40 5.83
CA PHE A 234 22.37 -7.46 6.74
C PHE A 234 21.36 -6.54 7.41
N LEU A 235 20.43 -5.94 6.65
CA LEU A 235 19.43 -5.00 7.17
C LEU A 235 18.47 -5.64 8.18
N ILE A 236 18.05 -6.88 7.94
CA ILE A 236 17.22 -7.64 8.88
C ILE A 236 17.98 -7.83 10.20
N ILE A 237 19.24 -8.28 10.15
CA ILE A 237 20.06 -8.50 11.34
C ILE A 237 20.27 -7.20 12.10
N THR A 238 20.60 -6.10 11.41
CA THR A 238 20.76 -4.80 12.05
C THR A 238 19.47 -4.28 12.68
N LEU A 239 18.32 -4.53 12.04
CA LEU A 239 17.02 -4.16 12.58
C LEU A 239 16.73 -4.95 13.86
N PHE A 240 16.96 -6.27 13.85
CA PHE A 240 16.84 -7.11 15.05
C PHE A 240 17.73 -6.61 16.19
N ILE A 241 18.99 -6.28 15.91
CA ILE A 241 19.92 -5.75 16.92
C ILE A 241 19.45 -4.39 17.45
N SER A 242 18.89 -3.52 16.60
CA SER A 242 18.40 -2.20 17.04
C SER A 242 17.14 -2.24 17.90
N ILE A 243 16.41 -3.36 17.85
CA ILE A 243 15.13 -3.56 18.55
C ILE A 243 15.31 -4.31 19.88
N LEU A 244 16.38 -5.12 19.99
CA LEU A 244 16.78 -5.82 21.22
C LEU A 244 17.34 -4.85 22.27
#